data_AF-A0A1I9GB97-F1
#
_entry.id   AF-A0A1I9GB97-F1
#
_cell.length_a   1.000
_cell.length_b   1.000
_cell.length_c   1.000
_cell.angle_alpha   90.00
_cell.angle_beta   90.00
_cell.angle_gamma   90.00
#
_symmetry.space_group_name_H-M   'P 1'
#
loop_
_entity.id
_entity.type
_entity.pdbx_description
1 polymer ?
#
loop_
_entity_poly.entity_id
_entity_poly.type
_entity_poly.pdbx_seq_one_letter_code
_entity_poly.pdbx_strand_id
1 'polypeptide(L)'
;PGNAPSNIRLNSVRPRTIHIDWDPPTIPNGNITRYIIYYTPLDDQNIVYQMGQIPKKPITEWMTSHKDSEPLIGASQRADLIDFVEPDTAYAVVLQAVNQDGPGPYSEQHTIRTMSRGLN
;
A
#
# COMPACT_ATOMS: atom_id res chain seq x y z
N PRO A 1 -1.00 5.94 -16.42
CA PRO A 1 -1.74 7.00 -15.68
C PRO A 1 -0.90 8.26 -15.43
N GLY A 2 -1.53 9.44 -15.39
CA GLY A 2 -0.86 10.74 -15.26
C GLY A 2 -0.52 11.14 -13.82
N ASN A 3 -1.29 10.67 -12.84
CA ASN A 3 -0.96 10.80 -11.42
C ASN A 3 -1.21 9.49 -10.67
N ALA A 4 -0.70 9.43 -9.44
CA ALA A 4 -0.85 8.28 -8.57
C ALA A 4 -2.26 8.24 -7.94
N PRO A 5 -2.70 7.08 -7.41
CA PRO A 5 -3.82 7.01 -6.49
C PRO A 5 -3.65 7.98 -5.32
N SER A 6 -4.76 8.48 -4.77
CA SER A 6 -4.76 9.51 -3.73
C SER A 6 -5.59 9.10 -2.51
N ASN A 7 -5.59 9.93 -1.47
CA ASN A 7 -6.37 9.70 -0.25
C ASN A 7 -6.15 8.30 0.36
N ILE A 8 -4.91 7.81 0.30
CA ILE A 8 -4.52 6.50 0.80
C ILE A 8 -4.61 6.50 2.32
N ARG A 9 -5.35 5.54 2.87
CA ARG A 9 -5.57 5.33 4.30
C ARG A 9 -5.23 3.89 4.65
N LEU A 10 -4.38 3.72 5.64
CA LEU A 10 -3.96 2.42 6.16
C LEU A 10 -4.58 2.19 7.54
N ASN A 11 -5.11 1.00 7.77
CA ASN A 11 -5.61 0.59 9.08
C ASN A 11 -5.15 -0.83 9.41
N SER A 12 -4.77 -1.10 10.67
CA SER A 12 -4.52 -2.46 11.15
C SER A 12 -5.53 -2.79 12.23
N VAL A 13 -6.49 -3.64 11.89
CA VAL A 13 -7.56 -4.10 12.81
C VAL A 13 -7.33 -5.53 13.30
N ARG A 14 -6.38 -6.25 12.69
CA ARG A 14 -5.98 -7.60 13.06
C ARG A 14 -4.45 -7.71 12.98
N PRO A 15 -3.81 -8.58 13.79
CA PRO A 15 -2.34 -8.65 13.87
C PRO A 15 -1.62 -8.98 12.56
N ARG A 16 -2.30 -9.59 11.58
CA ARG A 16 -1.70 -9.96 10.28
C ARG A 16 -2.49 -9.42 9.10
N THR A 17 -3.07 -8.23 9.27
CA THR A 17 -3.85 -7.60 8.21
C THR A 17 -3.60 -6.11 8.20
N ILE A 18 -3.26 -5.60 7.02
CA ILE A 18 -3.25 -4.17 6.72
C ILE A 18 -4.39 -3.92 5.74
N HIS A 19 -5.34 -3.12 6.18
CA HIS A 19 -6.47 -2.67 5.42
C HIS A 19 -6.10 -1.37 4.70
N ILE A 20 -6.36 -1.28 3.40
CA ILE A 20 -6.00 -0.13 2.57
C ILE A 20 -7.24 0.37 1.85
N ASP A 21 -7.51 1.67 2.00
CA ASP A 21 -8.51 2.41 1.24
C ASP A 21 -7.82 3.52 0.44
N TRP A 22 -8.23 3.74 -0.81
CA TRP A 22 -7.68 4.81 -1.65
C TRP A 22 -8.70 5.32 -2.67
N ASP A 23 -8.44 6.51 -3.22
CA ASP A 23 -9.20 7.05 -4.33
C ASP A 23 -8.45 6.85 -5.66
N PRO A 24 -9.16 6.55 -6.77
CA PRO A 24 -8.57 6.46 -8.09
C PRO A 24 -7.78 7.71 -8.50
N PRO A 25 -6.82 7.59 -9.44
CA PRO A 25 -6.15 8.75 -10.02
C PRO A 25 -7.15 9.72 -10.65
N THR A 26 -6.98 11.02 -10.39
CA THR A 26 -7.79 12.08 -11.03
C THR A 26 -7.42 12.29 -12.50
N ILE A 27 -6.22 11.87 -12.90
CA ILE A 27 -5.68 11.93 -14.27
C ILE A 27 -5.34 10.48 -14.68
N PRO A 28 -6.34 9.65 -15.03
CA PRO A 28 -6.11 8.23 -15.32
C PRO A 28 -5.35 8.01 -16.64
N ASN A 29 -5.46 8.94 -17.60
CA ASN A 29 -4.82 8.85 -18.93
C ASN A 29 -5.03 7.48 -19.60
N GLY A 30 -6.27 7.02 -19.68
CA GLY A 30 -6.65 5.70 -20.21
C GLY A 30 -7.45 4.88 -19.19
N ASN A 31 -7.93 3.69 -19.60
CA ASN A 31 -8.67 2.82 -18.69
C ASN A 31 -7.71 2.19 -17.67
N ILE A 32 -8.04 2.30 -16.37
CA ILE A 32 -7.28 1.62 -15.32
C ILE A 32 -7.59 0.12 -15.38
N THR A 33 -6.56 -0.70 -15.48
CA THR A 33 -6.66 -2.16 -15.60
C THR A 33 -6.30 -2.88 -14.31
N ARG A 34 -5.52 -2.25 -13.43
CA ARG A 34 -5.24 -2.73 -12.07
C ARG A 34 -4.59 -1.65 -11.20
N TYR A 35 -4.62 -1.89 -9.90
CA TYR A 35 -3.72 -1.26 -8.93
C TYR A 35 -2.67 -2.26 -8.49
N ILE A 36 -1.44 -1.78 -8.29
CA ILE A 36 -0.36 -2.53 -7.66
C ILE A 36 -0.03 -1.87 -6.33
N ILE A 37 -0.06 -2.65 -5.27
CA ILE A 37 0.27 -2.25 -3.91
C ILE A 37 1.60 -2.90 -3.55
N TYR A 38 2.61 -2.08 -3.30
CA TYR A 38 3.93 -2.51 -2.84
C TYR A 38 4.01 -2.35 -1.34
N TYR A 39 4.53 -3.35 -0.65
CA TYR A 39 4.70 -3.31 0.79
C TYR A 39 5.92 -4.10 1.25
N THR A 40 6.57 -3.62 2.31
CA THR A 40 7.74 -4.28 2.88
C THR A 40 7.85 -3.95 4.37
N PRO A 41 8.30 -4.89 5.21
CA PRO A 41 8.58 -4.57 6.60
C PRO A 41 9.71 -3.54 6.69
N LEU A 42 9.56 -2.61 7.63
CA LEU A 42 10.60 -1.70 8.06
C LEU A 42 11.31 -2.34 9.24
N ASP A 43 12.64 -2.39 9.21
CA ASP A 43 13.39 -2.91 10.35
C ASP A 43 13.14 -2.08 11.62
N ASP A 44 13.00 -2.84 12.69
CA ASP A 44 12.38 -2.54 13.97
C ASP A 44 13.33 -1.69 14.88
N GLN A 45 12.96 -0.79 15.81
CA GLN A 45 11.87 -0.76 16.79
C GLN A 45 11.62 0.64 17.43
N ASN A 46 12.21 1.75 16.97
CA ASN A 46 12.03 3.04 17.68
C ASN A 46 10.95 3.94 17.03
N ILE A 47 9.77 3.99 17.66
CA ILE A 47 8.67 4.92 17.34
C ILE A 47 9.13 6.39 17.39
N VAL A 48 10.23 6.66 18.11
CA VAL A 48 10.87 7.97 18.25
C VAL A 48 11.49 8.48 16.93
N TYR A 49 11.79 7.62 15.96
CA TYR A 49 12.42 8.01 14.69
C TYR A 49 11.55 7.71 13.47
N GLN A 50 10.25 8.02 13.54
CA GLN A 50 9.37 8.01 12.35
C GLN A 50 9.96 8.86 11.19
N MET A 51 10.79 9.86 11.51
CA MET A 51 11.65 10.55 10.55
C MET A 51 12.96 9.79 10.32
N GLY A 52 12.92 8.67 9.61
CA GLY A 52 14.14 7.91 9.29
C GLY A 52 13.96 6.44 8.96
N GLN A 53 12.75 5.90 9.06
CA GLN A 53 12.48 4.53 8.63
C GLN A 53 12.47 4.44 7.11
N ILE A 54 13.60 4.00 6.55
CA ILE A 54 13.79 3.81 5.12
C ILE A 54 13.78 2.29 4.84
N PRO A 55 12.99 1.83 3.87
CA PRO A 55 13.07 0.46 3.37
C PRO A 55 14.51 0.09 2.97
N LYS A 56 15.03 -1.03 3.48
CA LYS A 56 16.40 -1.48 3.15
C LYS A 56 16.58 -1.88 1.68
N LYS A 57 15.48 -2.21 1.02
CA LYS A 57 15.45 -2.76 -0.34
C LYS A 57 14.77 -1.78 -1.29
N PRO A 58 15.16 -1.73 -2.58
CA PRO A 58 14.43 -0.96 -3.58
C PRO A 58 13.00 -1.49 -3.76
N ILE A 59 12.08 -0.64 -4.21
CA ILE A 59 10.66 -0.99 -4.39
C ILE A 59 10.44 -2.20 -5.33
N THR A 60 11.37 -2.45 -6.25
CA THR A 60 11.35 -3.60 -7.16
C THR A 60 11.51 -4.96 -6.46
N GLU A 61 11.97 -4.96 -5.21
CA GLU A 61 12.13 -6.15 -4.37
C GLU A 61 11.04 -6.25 -3.28
N TRP A 62 10.09 -5.33 -3.22
CA TRP A 62 9.02 -5.36 -2.21
C TRP A 62 7.96 -6.40 -2.56
N MET A 63 7.21 -6.83 -1.55
CA MET A 63 6.03 -7.67 -1.76
C MET A 63 4.98 -6.89 -2.56
N THR A 64 4.20 -7.59 -3.38
CA THR A 64 3.15 -6.98 -4.20
C THR A 64 1.81 -7.64 -3.96
N SER A 65 0.77 -6.82 -3.93
CA SER A 65 -0.64 -7.24 -4.00
C SER A 65 -1.31 -6.49 -5.13
N HIS A 66 -2.27 -7.14 -5.80
CA HIS A 66 -2.95 -6.58 -6.96
C HIS A 66 -4.45 -6.45 -6.71
N LYS A 67 -5.02 -5.38 -7.25
CA LYS A 67 -6.48 -5.18 -7.35
C LYS A 67 -6.84 -4.94 -8.80
N ASP A 68 -7.47 -5.93 -9.43
CA ASP A 68 -7.81 -5.97 -10.85
C ASP A 68 -9.32 -6.10 -11.11
N SER A 69 -10.13 -6.35 -10.08
CA SER A 69 -11.59 -6.43 -10.20
C SER A 69 -12.27 -5.07 -10.27
N GLU A 70 -13.19 -4.93 -11.23
CA GLU A 70 -14.00 -3.72 -11.41
C GLU A 70 -15.05 -3.54 -10.31
N PRO A 71 -15.46 -2.28 -10.03
CA PRO A 71 -15.03 -1.03 -10.69
C PRO A 71 -13.66 -0.55 -10.20
N LEU A 72 -12.77 -0.20 -11.14
CA LEU A 72 -11.43 0.35 -10.84
C LEU A 72 -11.38 1.88 -10.87
N ILE A 73 -12.47 2.53 -11.25
CA ILE A 73 -12.63 3.99 -11.31
C ILE A 73 -14.01 4.40 -10.78
N GLY A 74 -14.20 5.68 -10.47
CA GLY A 74 -15.51 6.25 -10.10
C GLY A 74 -15.95 6.01 -8.65
N ALA A 75 -15.24 5.17 -7.90
CA ALA A 75 -15.45 4.96 -6.47
C ALA A 75 -14.13 4.73 -5.75
N SER A 76 -14.11 4.99 -4.43
CA SER A 76 -13.00 4.60 -3.57
C SER A 76 -12.80 3.09 -3.62
N GLN A 77 -11.54 2.69 -3.57
CA GLN A 77 -11.05 1.34 -3.73
C GLN A 77 -10.53 0.81 -2.41
N ARG A 78 -10.50 -0.52 -2.30
CA ARG A 78 -10.14 -1.23 -1.07
C ARG A 78 -9.42 -2.55 -1.34
N ALA A 79 -8.46 -2.89 -0.48
CA ALA A 79 -7.76 -4.17 -0.45
C ALA A 79 -7.27 -4.52 0.96
N ASP A 80 -7.10 -5.82 1.21
CA ASP A 80 -6.45 -6.37 2.40
C ASP A 80 -5.08 -6.93 2.01
N LEU A 81 -4.03 -6.52 2.72
CA LEU A 81 -2.73 -7.17 2.68
C LEU A 81 -2.65 -8.19 3.81
N ILE A 82 -2.44 -9.45 3.45
CA ILE A 82 -2.40 -10.58 4.39
C ILE A 82 -1.15 -11.43 4.24
N ASP A 83 -0.59 -11.51 3.02
CA ASP A 83 0.55 -12.37 2.74
C ASP A 83 1.81 -11.81 3.37
N PHE A 84 2.49 -12.63 4.18
CA PHE A 84 3.73 -12.28 4.87
C PHE A 84 3.63 -11.00 5.73
N VAL A 85 2.41 -10.65 6.16
CA VAL A 85 2.16 -9.58 7.13
C VAL A 85 2.34 -10.14 8.54
N GLU A 86 3.31 -9.61 9.28
CA GLU A 86 3.60 -10.01 10.65
C GLU A 86 3.01 -9.02 11.66
N PRO A 87 2.63 -9.50 12.87
CA PRO A 87 2.20 -8.65 13.98
C PRO A 87 3.28 -7.72 14.48
N ASP A 88 2.84 -6.63 15.10
CA ASP A 88 3.69 -5.64 15.75
C ASP A 88 4.89 -5.19 14.89
N THR A 89 4.69 -5.14 13.57
CA THR A 89 5.73 -4.86 12.59
C THR A 89 5.34 -3.61 11.82
N ALA A 90 6.28 -2.67 11.69
CA ALA A 90 6.09 -1.49 10.85
C ALA A 90 6.25 -1.88 9.37
N TYR A 91 5.39 -1.35 8.52
CA TYR A 91 5.42 -1.55 7.07
C TYR A 91 5.46 -0.21 6.35
N ALA A 92 6.23 -0.13 5.28
CA ALA A 92 6.08 0.88 4.25
C ALA A 92 5.15 0.36 3.15
N VAL A 93 4.32 1.25 2.60
CA VAL A 93 3.32 0.95 1.57
C VAL A 93 3.33 2.03 0.49
N VAL A 94 3.37 1.61 -0.77
CA VAL A 94 3.32 2.49 -1.96
C VAL A 94 2.33 1.90 -2.97
N LEU A 95 1.54 2.75 -3.63
CA LEU A 95 0.54 2.33 -4.62
C LEU A 95 0.83 2.94 -5.99
N GLN A 96 0.53 2.21 -7.06
CA GLN A 96 0.40 2.78 -8.40
C GLN A 96 -0.81 2.22 -9.14
N ALA A 97 -1.34 3.02 -10.05
CA ALA A 97 -2.36 2.58 -10.99
C ALA A 97 -1.70 2.17 -12.32
N VAL A 98 -2.26 1.16 -12.97
CA VAL A 98 -1.80 0.67 -14.27
C VAL A 98 -2.93 0.88 -15.27
N ASN A 99 -2.61 1.43 -16.44
CA ASN A 99 -3.51 1.49 -17.59
C ASN A 99 -3.01 0.55 -18.69
N GLN A 100 -3.60 0.66 -19.88
CA GLN A 100 -3.23 -0.14 -21.05
C GLN A 100 -1.80 0.10 -21.54
N ASP A 101 -1.28 1.32 -21.33
CA ASP A 101 0.08 1.73 -21.73
C ASP A 101 1.14 1.37 -20.68
N GLY A 102 0.71 1.00 -19.47
CA GLY A 102 1.58 0.53 -18.40
C GLY A 102 1.37 1.23 -17.05
N PRO A 103 2.35 1.11 -16.13
CA PRO A 103 2.28 1.71 -14.81
C PRO A 103 2.34 3.25 -14.88
N GLY A 104 1.55 3.89 -14.01
CA GLY A 104 1.67 5.32 -13.72
C GLY A 104 2.75 5.60 -12.68
N PRO A 105 2.83 6.83 -12.15
CA PRO A 105 3.74 7.13 -11.06
C PRO A 105 3.34 6.42 -9.76
N TYR A 106 4.33 6.18 -8.91
CA TYR A 106 4.12 5.77 -7.52
C TYR A 106 3.45 6.88 -6.71
N SER A 107 2.64 6.49 -5.72
CA SER A 107 2.21 7.37 -4.65
C SER A 107 3.38 7.77 -3.76
N GLU A 108 3.13 8.73 -2.87
CA GLU A 108 3.98 8.90 -1.69
C GLU A 108 4.03 7.61 -0.85
N GLN A 109 5.11 7.45 -0.08
CA GLN A 109 5.23 6.35 0.86
C GLN A 109 4.36 6.60 2.09
N HIS A 110 3.54 5.61 2.44
CA HIS A 110 2.78 5.58 3.67
C HIS A 110 3.36 4.52 4.62
N THR A 111 3.23 4.73 5.92
CA THR A 111 3.70 3.77 6.92
C THR A 111 2.57 3.38 7.86
N ILE A 112 2.61 2.14 8.34
CA ILE A 112 1.68 1.64 9.36
C ILE A 112 2.39 0.58 10.21
N ARG A 113 2.07 0.53 11.50
CA ARG A 113 2.44 -0.59 12.36
C ARG A 113 1.25 -1.52 12.54
N THR A 114 1.46 -2.81 12.33
CA THR A 114 0.41 -3.81 12.54
C THR A 114 0.13 -4.01 14.02
N MET A 115 -1.09 -4.46 14.34
CA MET A 115 -1.44 -4.77 15.72
C MET A 115 -0.55 -5.87 16.31
N SER A 116 -0.26 -5.76 17.62
CA SER A 116 0.31 -6.88 18.37
C SER A 116 -0.73 -8.00 18.55
N ARG A 117 -0.27 -9.22 18.85
CA ARG A 117 -1.17 -10.37 19.02
C ARG A 117 -2.14 -10.26 20.20
N GLY A 118 -1.88 -9.35 21.14
CA GLY A 118 -2.50 -9.38 22.47
C GLY A 118 -2.07 -10.62 23.26
N LEU A 119 -1.65 -10.44 24.51
CA LEU A 119 -1.69 -11.53 25.48
C LEU A 119 -3.13 -11.52 26.01
N ASN A 120 -3.89 -12.58 25.77
CA ASN A 120 -5.12 -12.84 26.53
C ASN A 120 -4.78 -13.07 28.00
#